data_AF-M7T454-F1
#
_entry.id   AF-M7T454-F1
#
_cell.length_a   1.000
_cell.length_b   1.000
_cell.length_c   1.000
_cell.angle_alpha   90.00
_cell.angle_beta   90.00
_cell.angle_gamma   90.00
#
_symmetry.space_group_name_H-M   'P 1'
#
loop_
_entity.id
_entity.type
_entity.pdbx_description
1 polymer ?
#
loop_
_entity_poly.entity_id
_entity_poly.type
_entity_poly.pdbx_seq_one_letter_code
_entity_poly.pdbx_strand_id
1 'polypeptide(L)'
;MDVKQMSVVKFFAKVNPKLNLKTSLRLRHPLTGLCGIPGAGKTVLCGAIVENVLQDSDESIAVAYFFCDYKSRETQQIEVILGSLAAQIALQNSRAFEHLEEYYDELHQKGELENPVETDRLIAVIQEMASQFGKLYIVVDALDECGVETYNIAEALKELVDGAKSINLAN
;
A
#
# COMPACT_ATOMS: atom_id res chain seq x y z
N MET A 1 -13.77 12.75 -6.74
CA MET A 1 -14.04 11.33 -7.02
C MET A 1 -15.51 11.16 -7.32
N ASP A 2 -15.84 10.46 -8.40
CA ASP A 2 -17.20 10.05 -8.68
C ASP A 2 -17.61 8.80 -7.85
N VAL A 3 -18.85 8.33 -8.03
CA VAL A 3 -19.42 7.20 -7.29
C VAL A 3 -18.69 5.89 -7.60
N LYS A 4 -18.28 5.67 -8.86
CA LYS A 4 -17.61 4.44 -9.28
C LYS A 4 -16.19 4.39 -8.68
N GLN A 5 -15.45 5.50 -8.77
CA GLN A 5 -14.15 5.65 -8.12
C GLN A 5 -14.21 5.36 -6.62
N MET A 6 -15.26 5.84 -5.94
CA MET A 6 -15.44 5.57 -4.51
C MET A 6 -15.69 4.08 -4.22
N SER A 7 -16.43 3.38 -5.07
CA SER A 7 -16.70 1.94 -4.93
C SER A 7 -15.45 1.10 -5.13
N VAL A 8 -14.69 1.35 -6.21
CA VAL A 8 -13.43 0.66 -6.51
C VAL A 8 -12.44 0.82 -5.35
N VAL A 9 -12.22 2.06 -4.91
CA VAL A 9 -11.29 2.34 -3.81
C VAL A 9 -11.74 1.67 -2.51
N LYS A 10 -13.04 1.72 -2.17
CA LYS A 10 -13.56 1.09 -0.94
C LYS A 10 -13.45 -0.43 -0.96
N PHE A 11 -13.56 -1.05 -2.13
CA PHE A 11 -13.43 -2.50 -2.27
C PHE A 11 -12.02 -2.97 -1.92
N PHE A 12 -10.99 -2.29 -2.41
CA PHE A 12 -9.59 -2.65 -2.16
C PHE A 12 -9.03 -2.08 -0.84
N ALA A 13 -9.43 -0.86 -0.44
CA ALA A 13 -8.97 -0.22 0.79
C ALA A 13 -9.82 -0.59 2.02
N LYS A 14 -9.87 -1.88 2.35
CA LYS A 14 -10.61 -2.40 3.53
C LYS A 14 -10.11 -1.78 4.85
N VAL A 15 -8.82 -1.50 4.91
CA VAL A 15 -8.17 -0.80 6.03
C VAL A 15 -7.66 0.55 5.54
N ASN A 16 -7.90 1.61 6.33
CA ASN A 16 -7.39 2.95 6.07
C ASN A 16 -6.11 3.22 6.87
N PRO A 17 -4.92 3.14 6.25
CA PRO A 17 -3.64 3.29 6.96
C PRO A 17 -3.38 4.73 7.42
N LYS A 18 -4.16 5.73 6.97
CA LYS A 18 -4.00 7.13 7.42
C LYS A 18 -4.25 7.32 8.91
N LEU A 19 -5.09 6.47 9.52
CA LEU A 19 -5.34 6.52 10.96
C LEU A 19 -4.10 6.07 11.75
N ASN A 20 -3.45 5.01 11.27
CA ASN A 20 -2.19 4.51 11.85
C ASN A 20 -1.06 5.51 11.62
N LEU A 21 -0.98 6.12 10.43
CA LEU A 21 -0.05 7.21 10.17
C LEU A 21 -0.24 8.36 11.16
N LYS A 22 -1.46 8.88 11.37
CA LYS A 22 -1.69 9.97 12.34
C LYS A 22 -1.28 9.59 13.76
N THR A 23 -1.55 8.36 14.18
CA THR A 23 -1.12 7.85 15.49
C THR A 23 0.41 7.79 15.57
N SER A 24 1.07 7.24 14.56
CA SER A 24 2.53 7.19 14.47
C SER A 24 3.18 8.58 14.43
N LEU A 25 2.60 9.53 13.68
CA LEU A 25 3.09 10.91 13.63
C LEU A 25 2.87 11.66 14.95
N ARG A 26 1.83 11.34 15.72
CA ARG A 26 1.57 11.91 17.06
C ARG A 26 2.54 11.43 18.13
N LEU A 27 3.10 10.23 17.96
CA LEU A 27 4.09 9.67 18.88
C LEU A 27 5.52 10.21 18.60
N ARG A 28 5.71 11.10 17.60
CA ARG A 28 7.00 11.73 17.28
C ARG A 28 7.51 12.62 18.43
N HIS A 29 8.78 12.45 18.80
CA HIS A 29 9.45 13.38 19.70
C HIS A 29 9.87 14.67 18.95
N PRO A 30 9.49 15.88 19.43
CA PRO A 30 9.59 17.13 18.66
C PRO A 30 11.01 17.61 18.34
N LEU A 31 12.04 17.10 19.01
CA LEU A 31 13.44 17.56 18.83
C LEU A 31 14.33 16.59 18.04
N THR A 32 13.90 15.35 17.86
CA THR A 32 14.75 14.28 17.31
C THR A 32 14.15 13.58 16.09
N GLY A 33 12.88 13.87 15.75
CA GLY A 33 12.11 13.11 14.75
C GLY A 33 11.79 11.67 15.18
N LEU A 34 12.57 11.12 16.11
CA LEU A 34 12.48 9.79 16.70
C LEU A 34 11.20 9.59 17.52
N CYS A 35 10.33 8.69 17.06
CA CYS A 35 9.49 7.92 17.98
C CYS A 35 10.42 7.07 18.85
N GLY A 36 10.43 7.35 20.15
CA GLY A 36 11.20 6.64 21.17
C GLY A 36 10.71 5.22 21.41
N ILE A 37 11.19 4.33 20.55
CA ILE A 37 11.49 2.88 20.58
C ILE A 37 11.56 2.07 21.91
N PRO A 38 11.72 0.72 21.82
CA PRO A 38 13.07 0.12 21.68
C PRO A 38 13.16 -0.88 20.50
N GLY A 39 13.99 -0.76 19.44
CA GLY A 39 15.11 0.13 19.08
C GLY A 39 15.39 0.06 17.56
N ALA A 40 15.39 1.19 16.82
CA ALA A 40 16.02 1.43 15.50
C ALA A 40 15.61 2.75 14.80
N GLY A 41 14.46 3.38 15.11
CA GLY A 41 14.08 4.66 14.47
C GLY A 41 13.50 4.56 13.04
N LYS A 42 12.96 3.40 12.66
CA LYS A 42 12.43 3.10 11.30
C LYS A 42 11.19 3.94 10.93
N THR A 43 10.29 4.18 11.87
CA THR A 43 9.03 4.91 11.65
C THR A 43 9.24 6.41 11.36
N VAL A 44 10.36 6.99 11.82
CA VAL A 44 10.76 8.39 11.52
C VAL A 44 11.04 8.57 10.05
N LEU A 45 11.71 7.58 9.47
CA LEU A 45 12.09 7.56 8.07
C LEU A 45 10.83 7.49 7.20
N CYS A 46 9.84 6.69 7.59
CA CYS A 46 8.58 6.57 6.86
C CYS A 46 7.78 7.88 6.84
N GLY A 47 7.68 8.57 7.98
CA GLY A 47 7.05 9.89 8.06
C GLY A 47 7.79 10.96 7.25
N ALA A 48 9.12 10.96 7.29
CA ALA A 48 9.95 11.89 6.54
C ALA A 48 10.00 11.58 5.04
N ILE A 49 9.93 10.30 4.62
CA ILE A 49 9.83 9.90 3.20
C ILE A 49 8.49 10.35 2.63
N VAL A 50 7.39 10.11 3.34
CA VAL A 50 6.07 10.57 2.91
C VAL A 50 6.03 12.10 2.88
N GLU A 51 6.55 12.80 3.89
CA GLU A 51 6.58 14.27 3.90
C GLU A 51 7.52 14.87 2.84
N ASN A 52 8.71 14.31 2.61
CA ASN A 52 9.64 14.80 1.58
C ASN A 52 9.19 14.46 0.17
N VAL A 53 8.65 13.26 -0.08
CA VAL A 53 8.17 12.89 -1.44
C VAL A 53 6.88 13.64 -1.77
N LEU A 54 6.05 13.99 -0.79
CA LEU A 54 4.90 14.88 -1.02
C LEU A 54 5.31 16.35 -1.20
N GLN A 55 6.53 16.74 -0.77
CA GLN A 55 7.08 18.09 -0.96
C GLN A 55 7.86 18.25 -2.26
N ASP A 56 8.54 17.19 -2.74
CA ASP A 56 9.04 17.10 -4.11
C ASP A 56 7.87 16.79 -5.05
N SER A 57 7.25 17.85 -5.57
CA SER A 57 6.08 17.85 -6.44
C SER A 57 6.37 17.32 -7.86
N ASP A 58 7.04 16.18 -7.95
CA ASP A 58 7.22 15.48 -9.22
C ASP A 58 6.09 14.45 -9.37
N GLU A 59 5.14 14.73 -10.25
CA GLU A 59 4.02 13.84 -10.59
C GLU A 59 4.49 12.45 -11.07
N SER A 60 5.79 12.29 -11.37
CA SER A 60 6.40 10.99 -11.71
C SER A 60 6.68 10.09 -10.50
N ILE A 61 6.56 10.58 -9.25
CA ILE A 61 6.82 9.80 -8.05
C ILE A 61 5.51 9.48 -7.30
N ALA A 62 5.26 8.19 -7.06
CA ALA A 62 4.17 7.73 -6.20
C ALA A 62 4.67 7.13 -4.90
N VAL A 63 3.82 7.17 -3.86
CA VAL A 63 4.09 6.57 -2.55
C VAL A 63 2.87 5.80 -2.05
N ALA A 64 3.08 4.59 -1.55
CA ALA A 64 2.06 3.81 -0.85
C ALA A 64 2.65 3.21 0.42
N TYR A 65 1.81 3.09 1.46
CA TYR A 65 2.27 2.54 2.73
C TYR A 65 1.23 1.69 3.44
N PHE A 66 1.69 0.74 4.25
CA PHE A 66 0.87 -0.07 5.13
C PHE A 66 1.57 -0.32 6.46
N PHE A 67 0.79 -0.42 7.54
CA PHE A 67 1.29 -0.70 8.89
C PHE A 67 0.58 -1.94 9.40
N CYS A 68 1.34 -3.01 9.63
CA CYS A 68 0.79 -4.22 10.24
C CYS A 68 0.56 -3.99 11.75
N ASP A 69 -0.46 -4.61 12.31
CA ASP A 69 -0.77 -4.56 13.74
C ASP A 69 -1.08 -5.98 14.24
N TYR A 70 -0.28 -6.48 15.19
CA TYR A 70 -0.47 -7.81 15.76
C TYR A 70 -1.87 -7.99 16.41
N LYS A 71 -2.52 -6.88 16.81
CA LYS A 71 -3.86 -6.89 17.40
C LYS A 71 -4.98 -7.00 16.36
N SER A 72 -4.68 -6.74 15.08
CA SER A 72 -5.67 -6.74 14.01
C SER A 72 -5.37 -7.82 12.97
N ARG A 73 -6.15 -8.91 13.00
CA ARG A 73 -6.05 -9.99 12.00
C ARG A 73 -6.29 -9.51 10.57
N GLU A 74 -7.06 -8.45 10.37
CA GLU A 74 -7.28 -7.87 9.05
C GLU A 74 -5.99 -7.30 8.47
N THR A 75 -5.14 -6.69 9.31
CA THR A 75 -3.85 -6.13 8.87
C THR A 75 -2.78 -7.18 8.61
N GLN A 76 -3.10 -8.47 8.80
CA GLN A 76 -2.22 -9.61 8.60
C GLN A 76 -2.62 -10.41 7.34
N GLN A 77 -3.61 -9.95 6.58
CA GLN A 77 -4.08 -10.58 5.34
C GLN A 77 -3.40 -9.95 4.13
N ILE A 78 -2.83 -10.78 3.26
CA ILE A 78 -2.09 -10.35 2.06
C ILE A 78 -2.97 -9.47 1.17
N GLU A 79 -4.23 -9.86 0.97
CA GLU A 79 -5.18 -9.18 0.10
C GLU A 79 -5.55 -7.79 0.65
N VAL A 80 -5.56 -7.65 1.99
CA VAL A 80 -5.80 -6.36 2.66
C VAL A 80 -4.60 -5.44 2.51
N ILE A 81 -3.38 -5.97 2.68
CA ILE A 81 -2.14 -5.21 2.53
C ILE A 81 -2.01 -4.72 1.09
N LEU A 82 -2.04 -5.65 0.12
CA LEU A 82 -1.90 -5.33 -1.30
C LEU A 82 -3.06 -4.45 -1.80
N GLY A 83 -4.29 -4.71 -1.39
CA GLY A 83 -5.45 -3.90 -1.77
C GLY A 83 -5.34 -2.46 -1.25
N SER A 84 -4.86 -2.27 -0.03
CA SER A 84 -4.62 -0.94 0.52
C SER A 84 -3.52 -0.18 -0.22
N LEU A 85 -2.44 -0.87 -0.62
CA LEU A 85 -1.37 -0.30 -1.44
C LEU A 85 -1.91 0.08 -2.82
N ALA A 86 -2.61 -0.84 -3.49
CA ALA A 86 -3.22 -0.64 -4.81
C ALA A 86 -4.13 0.60 -4.83
N ALA A 87 -5.03 0.73 -3.85
CA ALA A 87 -5.94 1.85 -3.75
C ALA A 87 -5.21 3.20 -3.55
N GLN A 88 -4.12 3.21 -2.78
CA GLN A 88 -3.29 4.42 -2.60
C GLN A 88 -2.60 4.83 -3.90
N ILE A 89 -2.06 3.86 -4.65
CA ILE A 89 -1.38 4.09 -5.94
C ILE A 89 -2.37 4.62 -6.97
N ALA A 90 -3.53 3.98 -7.10
CA ALA A 90 -4.59 4.38 -8.01
C ALA A 90 -5.06 5.83 -7.80
N LEU A 91 -5.11 6.31 -6.55
CA LEU A 91 -5.51 7.68 -6.25
C LEU A 91 -4.48 8.75 -6.65
N GLN A 92 -3.27 8.37 -7.04
CA GLN A 92 -2.19 9.30 -7.41
C GLN A 92 -2.06 9.54 -8.92
N ASN A 93 -2.65 8.68 -9.76
CA ASN A 93 -2.61 8.83 -11.22
C ASN A 93 -3.84 8.20 -11.88
N SER A 94 -4.48 8.91 -12.82
CA SER A 94 -5.71 8.43 -13.46
C SER A 94 -5.52 7.14 -14.27
N ARG A 95 -4.38 6.96 -14.94
CA ARG A 95 -4.08 5.71 -15.68
C ARG A 95 -3.80 4.54 -14.73
N ALA A 96 -3.19 4.81 -13.58
CA ALA A 96 -3.06 3.79 -12.54
C ALA A 96 -4.46 3.39 -12.01
N PHE A 97 -5.35 4.37 -11.85
CA PHE A 97 -6.74 4.08 -11.48
C PHE A 97 -7.46 3.21 -12.50
N GLU A 98 -7.27 3.45 -13.81
CA GLU A 98 -7.88 2.66 -14.88
C GLU A 98 -7.54 1.16 -14.75
N HIS A 99 -6.27 0.81 -14.48
CA HIS A 99 -5.88 -0.59 -14.25
C HIS A 99 -6.59 -1.24 -13.05
N LEU A 100 -6.73 -0.51 -11.94
CA LEU A 100 -7.43 -1.03 -10.76
C LEU A 100 -8.94 -1.14 -10.99
N GLU A 101 -9.51 -0.22 -11.77
CA GLU A 101 -10.91 -0.24 -12.18
C GLU A 101 -11.21 -1.41 -13.13
N GLU A 102 -10.34 -1.69 -14.09
CA GLU A 102 -10.44 -2.87 -14.97
C GLU A 102 -10.46 -4.14 -14.13
N TYR A 103 -9.55 -4.27 -13.16
CA TYR A 103 -9.54 -5.43 -12.27
C TYR A 103 -10.80 -5.50 -11.39
N TYR A 104 -11.31 -4.36 -10.90
CA TYR A 104 -12.59 -4.34 -10.18
C TYR A 104 -13.74 -4.83 -11.06
N ASP A 105 -13.82 -4.37 -12.31
CA ASP A 105 -14.86 -4.78 -13.26
C ASP A 105 -14.72 -6.28 -13.63
N GLU A 106 -13.50 -6.82 -13.71
CA GLU A 106 -13.23 -8.27 -13.86
C GLU A 106 -13.82 -9.09 -12.70
N LEU A 107 -13.71 -8.59 -11.47
CA LEU A 107 -14.23 -9.28 -10.28
C LEU A 107 -15.77 -9.24 -10.18
N HIS A 108 -16.41 -8.26 -10.83
CA HIS A 108 -17.85 -8.00 -10.76
C HIS A 108 -18.59 -8.24 -12.09
N GLN A 109 -18.08 -9.14 -12.94
CA GLN A 109 -18.74 -9.47 -14.20
C GLN A 109 -20.19 -9.91 -13.97
N LYS A 110 -21.12 -9.25 -14.66
CA LYS A 110 -22.56 -9.45 -14.46
C LYS A 110 -22.99 -10.88 -14.84
N GLY A 111 -23.47 -11.62 -13.84
CA GLY A 111 -24.10 -12.93 -14.02
C GLY A 111 -23.35 -14.09 -13.36
N GLU A 112 -22.17 -13.83 -12.80
CA GLU A 112 -21.38 -14.81 -12.04
C GLU A 112 -21.34 -14.43 -10.55
N LEU A 113 -20.97 -15.39 -9.70
CA LEU A 113 -20.62 -15.11 -8.31
C LEU A 113 -19.40 -14.19 -8.30
N GLU A 114 -19.32 -13.23 -7.37
CA GLU A 114 -18.14 -12.36 -7.22
C GLU A 114 -16.87 -13.22 -7.17
N ASN A 115 -15.93 -12.97 -8.09
CA ASN A 115 -14.68 -13.70 -8.11
C ASN A 115 -13.83 -13.28 -6.90
N PRO A 116 -13.12 -14.22 -6.24
CA PRO A 116 -12.22 -13.86 -5.16
C PRO A 116 -11.07 -13.00 -5.70
N VAL A 117 -10.56 -12.10 -4.86
CA VAL A 117 -9.32 -11.38 -5.17
C VAL A 117 -8.17 -12.39 -5.11
N GLU A 118 -7.47 -12.57 -6.22
CA GLU A 118 -6.30 -13.44 -6.34
C GLU A 118 -5.02 -12.63 -6.14
N THR A 119 -4.16 -13.08 -5.22
CA THR A 119 -2.91 -12.40 -4.87
C THR A 119 -2.04 -12.12 -6.08
N ASP A 120 -1.78 -13.13 -6.91
CA ASP A 120 -0.90 -13.02 -8.09
C ASP A 120 -1.46 -12.01 -9.12
N ARG A 121 -2.79 -12.02 -9.32
CA ARG A 121 -3.43 -11.06 -10.22
C ARG A 121 -3.34 -9.64 -9.67
N LEU A 122 -3.55 -9.45 -8.37
CA LEU A 122 -3.43 -8.14 -7.74
C LEU A 122 -1.99 -7.62 -7.77
N ILE A 123 -0.99 -8.50 -7.60
CA ILE A 123 0.43 -8.14 -7.78
C ILE A 123 0.67 -7.64 -9.21
N ALA A 124 0.20 -8.37 -10.22
CA ALA A 124 0.34 -7.97 -11.61
C ALA A 124 -0.31 -6.60 -11.90
N VAL A 125 -1.51 -6.36 -11.36
CA VAL A 125 -2.20 -5.07 -11.48
C VAL A 125 -1.41 -3.94 -10.83
N ILE A 126 -0.79 -4.17 -9.66
CA ILE A 126 0.08 -3.17 -9.02
C ILE A 126 1.32 -2.89 -9.87
N GLN A 127 1.91 -3.90 -10.51
CA GLN A 127 3.05 -3.72 -11.42
C GLN A 127 2.65 -2.92 -12.67
N GLU A 128 1.47 -3.16 -13.24
CA GLU A 128 0.90 -2.37 -14.34
C GLU A 128 0.71 -0.91 -13.91
N MET A 129 0.12 -0.66 -12.74
CA MET A 129 -0.02 0.68 -12.16
C MET A 129 1.35 1.36 -11.94
N ALA A 130 2.35 0.62 -11.46
CA ALA A 130 3.68 1.13 -11.19
C ALA A 130 4.41 1.63 -12.45
N SER A 131 4.02 1.15 -13.63
CA SER A 131 4.55 1.62 -14.92
C SER A 131 4.08 3.03 -15.30
N GLN A 132 3.05 3.55 -14.62
CA GLN A 132 2.53 4.91 -14.83
C GLN A 132 3.34 5.98 -14.07
N PHE A 133 4.34 5.56 -13.29
CA PHE A 133 5.21 6.41 -12.50
C PHE A 133 6.67 6.19 -12.88
N GLY A 134 7.48 7.24 -12.83
CA GLY A 134 8.93 7.11 -12.92
C GLY A 134 9.51 6.36 -11.72
N LYS A 135 8.90 6.53 -10.55
CA LYS A 135 9.28 5.82 -9.33
C LYS A 135 8.07 5.59 -8.42
N LEU A 136 7.97 4.39 -7.84
CA LEU A 136 6.98 4.06 -6.82
C LEU A 136 7.72 3.61 -5.55
N TYR A 137 7.45 4.29 -4.43
CA TYR A 137 7.92 3.87 -3.11
C TYR A 137 6.81 3.14 -2.37
N ILE A 138 7.11 1.94 -1.89
CA ILE A 138 6.21 1.14 -1.05
C ILE A 138 6.86 0.99 0.31
N VAL A 139 6.10 1.26 1.37
CA VAL A 139 6.54 1.10 2.75
C VAL A 139 5.60 0.13 3.46
N VAL A 140 6.12 -0.96 3.99
CA VAL A 140 5.35 -1.88 4.84
C VAL A 140 6.10 -2.04 6.15
N ASP A 141 5.59 -1.43 7.21
CA ASP A 141 6.20 -1.43 8.54
C ASP A 141 5.54 -2.48 9.44
N ALA A 142 6.30 -2.92 10.46
CA ALA A 142 5.93 -3.93 11.44
C ALA A 142 5.52 -5.29 10.82
N LEU A 143 6.12 -5.68 9.68
CA LEU A 143 5.77 -6.93 8.99
C LEU A 143 5.93 -8.17 9.89
N ASP A 144 6.86 -8.14 10.85
CA ASP A 144 7.06 -9.20 11.85
C ASP A 144 5.88 -9.40 12.82
N GLU A 145 4.96 -8.44 12.89
CA GLU A 145 3.71 -8.55 13.64
C GLU A 145 2.64 -9.41 12.95
N CYS A 146 2.86 -9.84 11.70
CA CYS A 146 1.93 -10.71 10.96
C CYS A 146 2.01 -12.20 11.36
N GLY A 147 2.88 -12.56 12.30
CA GLY A 147 2.97 -13.91 12.85
C GLY A 147 3.28 -14.95 11.77
N VAL A 148 2.41 -15.95 11.60
CA VAL A 148 2.61 -17.05 10.64
C VAL A 148 2.53 -16.61 9.17
N GLU A 149 1.84 -15.51 8.87
CA GLU A 149 1.68 -15.00 7.51
C GLU A 149 2.86 -14.13 7.04
N THR A 150 3.76 -13.77 7.96
CA THR A 150 4.93 -12.91 7.70
C THR A 150 5.73 -13.36 6.48
N TYR A 151 5.98 -14.68 6.35
CA TYR A 151 6.73 -15.24 5.23
C TYR A 151 5.99 -15.06 3.90
N ASN A 152 4.70 -15.43 3.85
CA ASN A 152 3.89 -15.35 2.64
C ASN A 152 3.73 -13.90 2.17
N ILE A 153 3.53 -12.96 3.11
CA ILE A 153 3.45 -11.53 2.80
C ILE A 153 4.80 -11.01 2.28
N ALA A 154 5.92 -11.41 2.90
CA ALA A 154 7.25 -11.02 2.43
C ALA A 154 7.54 -11.55 1.03
N GLU A 155 7.11 -12.78 0.72
CA GLU A 155 7.24 -13.38 -0.61
C GLU A 155 6.43 -12.63 -1.67
N ALA A 156 5.16 -12.31 -1.37
CA ALA A 156 4.31 -11.50 -2.25
C ALA A 156 4.87 -10.09 -2.49
N LEU A 157 5.39 -9.43 -1.45
CA LEU A 157 6.02 -8.11 -1.58
C LEU A 157 7.32 -8.18 -2.39
N LYS A 158 8.08 -9.27 -2.28
CA LYS A 158 9.27 -9.49 -3.08
C LYS A 158 8.90 -9.69 -4.56
N GLU A 159 7.92 -10.53 -4.85
CA GLU A 159 7.43 -10.73 -6.22
C GLU A 159 6.95 -9.43 -6.86
N LEU A 160 6.23 -8.62 -6.07
CA LEU A 160 5.81 -7.29 -6.48
C LEU A 160 6.98 -6.41 -6.95
N VAL A 161 8.06 -6.37 -6.18
CA VAL A 161 9.26 -5.57 -6.50
C VAL A 161 10.04 -6.16 -7.68
N ASP A 162 10.19 -7.49 -7.73
CA ASP A 162 10.98 -8.16 -8.76
C ASP A 162 10.36 -8.00 -10.17
N GLY A 163 9.04 -7.89 -10.27
CA GLY A 163 8.35 -7.67 -11.54
C GLY A 163 8.31 -6.22 -12.04
N ALA A 164 8.72 -5.22 -11.22
CA ALA A 164 8.67 -3.82 -11.63
C ALA A 164 9.86 -2.99 -11.11
N LYS A 165 10.73 -2.57 -12.05
CA LYS A 165 11.96 -1.80 -11.75
C LYS A 165 11.72 -0.43 -11.10
N SER A 166 10.52 0.14 -11.25
CA SER A 166 10.17 1.43 -10.64
C SER A 166 9.85 1.32 -9.16
N ILE A 167 9.65 0.10 -8.62
CA ILE A 167 9.22 -0.12 -7.24
C ILE A 167 10.43 -0.18 -6.31
N ASN A 168 10.35 0.56 -5.20
CA ASN A 168 11.33 0.58 -4.13
C ASN A 168 10.62 0.24 -2.83
N LEU A 169 10.99 -0.88 -2.21
CA LEU A 169 10.38 -1.36 -0.97
C LEU A 169 11.25 -1.00 0.24
N ALA A 170 10.61 -0.45 1.27
CA ALA A 170 11.20 -0.29 2.60
C ALA A 170 10.34 -1.02 3.65
N ASN A 171 11.02 -1.65 4.61
CA ASN A 171 10.45 -2.32 5.79
C ASN A 171 11.29 -1.95 7.02
#